data_AF-A0A329U6E9-F1
#
_entry.id   AF-A0A329U6E9-F1
#
_cell.length_a   1.000
_cell.length_b   1.000
_cell.length_c   1.000
_cell.angle_alpha   90.00
_cell.angle_beta   90.00
_cell.angle_gamma   90.00
#
_symmetry.space_group_name_H-M   'P 1'
#
loop_
_entity.id
_entity.type
_entity.pdbx_description
1 polymer ?
#
loop_
_entity_poly.entity_id
_entity_poly.type
_entity_poly.pdbx_seq_one_letter_code
_entity_poly.pdbx_strand_id
1 'polypeptide(L)'
;MRKLTFEGFLKQYVTELSGVQTASIHKLANCLHENPRLKEPLYLYALVFDKVNLLLRYAKDPVCLAEYERLSNRYSREQVLALLQNQSAELSEGYLKVWRSYCSVRDAALADNDTKELIHRRVVEIQQKKHLTNYRIYADLKLNPGNVNAWLKHNDSSKMSLDCARQIYKYAKSYSAVR
;
A
#
# COMPACT_ATOMS: atom_id res chain seq x y z
N MET A 1 -11.10 -1.26 -1.73
CA MET A 1 -9.70 -0.78 -1.88
C MET A 1 -9.00 -2.09 -1.89
N ARG A 2 -8.38 -2.44 -3.00
CA ARG A 2 -7.70 -3.74 -3.03
C ARG A 2 -6.69 -3.70 -1.89
N LYS A 3 -6.79 -4.67 -0.96
CA LYS A 3 -5.84 -4.80 0.15
C LYS A 3 -4.44 -4.73 -0.45
N LEU A 4 -3.61 -3.81 0.06
CA LEU A 4 -2.23 -3.67 -0.43
C LEU A 4 -1.56 -5.03 -0.31
N THR A 5 -1.16 -5.59 -1.46
CA THR A 5 -0.42 -6.84 -1.51
C THR A 5 1.07 -6.54 -1.38
N PHE A 6 1.83 -7.55 -0.96
CA PHE A 6 3.29 -7.40 -0.90
C PHE A 6 3.88 -7.11 -2.28
N GLU A 7 3.33 -7.70 -3.34
CA GLU A 7 3.68 -7.42 -4.74
C GLU A 7 3.48 -5.96 -5.12
N GLY A 8 2.30 -5.41 -4.80
CA GLY A 8 1.95 -4.03 -5.09
C GLY A 8 2.85 -3.06 -4.33
N PHE A 9 3.12 -3.36 -3.05
CA PHE A 9 4.06 -2.62 -2.23
C PHE A 9 5.47 -2.63 -2.85
N LEU A 10 6.02 -3.82 -3.15
CA LEU A 10 7.37 -3.94 -3.71
C LEU A 10 7.52 -3.18 -5.03
N LYS A 11 6.52 -3.26 -5.91
CA LYS A 11 6.53 -2.54 -7.19
C LYS A 11 6.66 -1.04 -7.00
N GLN A 12 5.91 -0.44 -6.08
CA GLN A 12 6.01 0.99 -5.76
C GLN A 12 7.33 1.30 -5.03
N TYR A 13 7.70 0.47 -4.07
CA TYR A 13 8.86 0.69 -3.22
C TYR A 13 10.18 0.68 -4.00
N VAL A 14 10.36 -0.26 -4.94
CA VAL A 14 11.57 -0.27 -5.78
C VAL A 14 11.62 0.89 -6.77
N THR A 15 10.47 1.35 -7.29
CA THR A 15 10.42 2.51 -8.18
C THR A 15 10.75 3.81 -7.45
N GLU A 16 10.28 3.97 -6.20
CA GLU A 16 10.58 5.14 -5.38
C GLU A 16 12.06 5.16 -4.96
N LEU A 17 12.60 4.04 -4.49
CA LEU A 17 14.00 3.96 -4.05
C LEU A 17 15.00 4.14 -5.20
N SER A 18 14.65 3.68 -6.41
CA SER A 18 15.53 3.81 -7.58
C SER A 18 15.42 5.17 -8.27
N GLY A 19 14.41 5.98 -7.95
CA GLY A 19 14.17 7.26 -8.62
C GLY A 19 13.73 7.14 -10.09
N VAL A 20 13.59 5.92 -10.61
CA VAL A 20 13.17 5.68 -12.00
C VAL A 20 11.68 5.33 -12.07
N GLN A 21 10.98 5.90 -13.05
CA GLN A 21 9.55 5.66 -13.28
C GLN A 21 9.30 4.33 -14.02
N THR A 22 9.95 3.24 -13.62
CA THR A 22 9.87 1.95 -14.31
C THR A 22 10.16 0.77 -13.38
N ALA A 23 9.42 -0.32 -13.57
CA ALA A 23 9.61 -1.57 -12.84
C ALA A 23 10.50 -2.58 -13.59
N SER A 24 11.30 -2.11 -14.55
CA SER A 24 12.20 -2.97 -15.34
C SER A 24 13.42 -3.39 -14.51
N ILE A 25 13.61 -4.70 -14.32
CA ILE A 25 14.75 -5.27 -13.57
C ILE A 25 16.09 -4.75 -14.07
N HIS A 26 16.28 -4.63 -15.39
CA HIS A 26 17.52 -4.10 -15.95
C HIS A 26 17.82 -2.67 -15.46
N LYS A 27 16.82 -1.79 -15.53
CA LYS A 27 16.97 -0.39 -15.10
C LYS A 27 17.15 -0.30 -13.58
N LEU A 28 16.38 -1.06 -12.82
CA LEU A 28 16.48 -1.11 -11.37
C LEU A 28 17.83 -1.65 -10.89
N ALA A 29 18.36 -2.70 -11.53
CA ALA A 29 19.67 -3.26 -11.20
C ALA A 29 20.80 -2.26 -11.45
N ASN A 30 20.69 -1.45 -12.50
CA ASN A 30 21.64 -0.36 -12.73
C ASN A 30 21.61 0.69 -11.62
N CYS A 31 20.51 0.89 -10.88
CA CYS A 31 20.44 1.85 -9.77
C CYS A 31 21.06 1.34 -8.45
N LEU A 32 21.50 0.08 -8.37
CA LEU A 32 22.06 -0.48 -7.13
C LEU A 32 23.30 0.28 -6.63
N HIS A 33 24.12 0.81 -7.56
CA HIS A 33 25.32 1.57 -7.21
C HIS A 33 24.99 2.98 -6.66
N GLU A 34 23.91 3.59 -7.14
CA GLU A 34 23.48 4.93 -6.71
C GLU A 34 22.76 4.86 -5.37
N ASN A 35 22.00 3.78 -5.13
CA ASN A 35 21.27 3.60 -3.89
C ASN A 35 21.38 2.16 -3.35
N PRO A 36 22.33 1.89 -2.44
CA PRO A 36 22.49 0.58 -1.81
C PRO A 36 21.24 0.08 -1.06
N ARG A 37 20.33 0.97 -0.64
CA ARG A 37 19.06 0.58 0.02
C ARG A 37 18.14 -0.20 -0.91
N LEU A 38 18.41 -0.21 -2.22
CA LEU A 38 17.65 -0.94 -3.21
C LEU A 38 17.98 -2.45 -3.21
N LYS A 39 19.11 -2.87 -2.61
CA LYS A 39 19.60 -4.26 -2.66
C LYS A 39 18.57 -5.30 -2.24
N GLU A 40 18.08 -5.24 -1.00
CA GLU A 40 17.13 -6.22 -0.48
C GLU A 40 15.72 -6.06 -1.12
N PRO A 41 15.17 -4.85 -1.27
CA PRO A 41 13.90 -4.64 -1.97
C PRO A 41 13.88 -5.19 -3.40
N LEU A 42 14.96 -4.99 -4.16
CA LEU A 42 15.05 -5.43 -5.54
C LEU A 42 15.10 -6.94 -5.67
N TYR A 43 15.82 -7.63 -4.77
CA TYR A 43 15.79 -9.09 -4.74
C TYR A 43 14.40 -9.63 -4.43
N LEU A 44 13.71 -9.09 -3.42
CA LEU A 44 12.35 -9.51 -3.08
C LEU A 44 11.38 -9.23 -4.23
N TYR A 45 11.52 -8.09 -4.90
CA TYR A 45 10.77 -7.78 -6.12
C TYR A 45 11.05 -8.81 -7.22
N ALA A 46 12.30 -9.11 -7.52
CA ALA A 46 12.66 -10.13 -8.51
C ALA A 46 12.13 -11.52 -8.13
N LEU A 47 12.23 -11.91 -6.86
CA LEU A 47 11.76 -13.20 -6.35
C LEU A 47 10.26 -13.39 -6.51
N VAL A 48 9.48 -12.38 -6.10
CA VAL A 48 8.02 -12.49 -6.12
C VAL A 48 7.46 -12.46 -7.54
N PHE A 49 8.12 -11.75 -8.46
CA PHE A 49 7.74 -11.68 -9.87
C PHE A 49 8.42 -12.72 -10.77
N ASP A 50 9.13 -13.70 -10.21
CA ASP A 50 9.84 -14.76 -10.94
C ASP A 50 10.87 -14.24 -11.95
N LYS A 51 11.67 -13.26 -11.52
CA LYS A 51 12.70 -12.56 -12.31
C LYS A 51 14.09 -12.60 -11.69
N VAL A 52 14.34 -13.51 -10.73
CA VAL A 52 15.66 -13.63 -10.09
C VAL A 52 16.75 -13.89 -11.12
N ASN A 53 16.54 -14.82 -12.06
CA ASN A 53 17.49 -15.09 -13.14
C ASN A 53 17.80 -13.85 -13.99
N LEU A 54 16.81 -12.98 -14.18
CA LEU A 54 17.01 -11.72 -14.91
C LEU A 54 17.80 -10.71 -14.07
N LEU A 55 17.56 -10.66 -12.76
CA LEU A 55 18.30 -9.81 -11.83
C LEU A 55 19.77 -10.24 -11.77
N LEU A 56 20.05 -11.53 -11.66
CA LEU A 56 21.42 -12.08 -11.63
C LEU A 56 22.23 -11.72 -12.89
N ARG A 57 21.58 -11.63 -14.06
CA ARG A 57 22.24 -11.21 -15.30
C ARG A 57 22.63 -9.72 -15.34
N TYR A 58 21.92 -8.86 -14.61
CA TYR A 58 22.09 -7.41 -14.69
C TYR A 58 22.71 -6.79 -13.43
N ALA A 59 22.69 -7.49 -12.30
CA ALA A 59 23.40 -7.06 -11.11
C ALA A 59 24.91 -7.12 -11.38
N LYS A 60 25.57 -5.95 -11.37
CA LYS A 60 27.00 -5.83 -11.65
C LYS A 60 27.87 -5.93 -10.41
N ASP A 61 27.29 -5.73 -9.23
CA ASP A 61 28.00 -5.78 -7.95
C ASP A 61 28.22 -7.25 -7.51
N PRO A 62 29.49 -7.71 -7.39
CA PRO A 62 29.78 -9.11 -7.05
C PRO A 62 29.26 -9.53 -5.68
N VAL A 63 29.23 -8.60 -4.71
CA VAL A 63 28.76 -8.88 -3.34
C VAL A 63 27.25 -9.12 -3.34
N CYS A 64 26.49 -8.24 -3.99
CA CYS A 64 25.05 -8.43 -4.19
C CYS A 64 24.75 -9.73 -4.95
N LEU A 65 25.50 -10.01 -6.02
CA LEU A 65 25.31 -11.20 -6.84
C LEU A 65 25.47 -12.49 -6.01
N ALA A 66 26.57 -12.61 -5.27
CA ALA A 66 26.84 -13.78 -4.43
C ALA A 66 25.76 -13.98 -3.35
N GLU A 67 25.26 -12.89 -2.77
CA GLU A 67 24.16 -12.96 -1.80
C GLU A 67 22.85 -13.44 -2.45
N TYR A 68 22.51 -12.90 -3.62
CA TYR A 68 21.30 -13.28 -4.36
C TYR A 68 21.34 -14.74 -4.80
N GLU A 69 22.46 -15.20 -5.35
CA GLU A 69 22.65 -16.62 -5.74
C GLU A 69 22.53 -17.55 -4.55
N ARG A 70 23.19 -17.21 -3.43
CA ARG A 70 23.11 -18.00 -2.20
C ARG A 70 21.67 -18.14 -1.71
N LEU A 71 20.90 -17.06 -1.73
CA LEU A 71 19.50 -17.08 -1.30
C LEU A 71 18.62 -17.84 -2.28
N SER A 72 18.78 -17.64 -3.59
CA SER A 72 17.96 -18.30 -4.61
C SER A 72 18.21 -19.80 -4.70
N ASN A 73 19.44 -20.24 -4.39
CA ASN A 73 19.81 -21.65 -4.35
C ASN A 73 19.36 -22.34 -3.06
N ARG A 74 19.22 -21.60 -1.96
CA ARG A 74 18.87 -22.15 -0.65
C ARG A 74 17.37 -22.21 -0.40
N TYR A 75 16.63 -21.21 -0.85
CA TYR A 75 15.22 -21.06 -0.50
C TYR A 75 14.35 -20.89 -1.73
N SER A 76 13.21 -21.58 -1.75
CA SER A 76 12.12 -21.28 -2.68
C SER A 76 11.47 -19.92 -2.36
N ARG A 77 10.71 -19.38 -3.30
CA ARG A 77 9.91 -18.16 -3.08
C ARG A 77 9.03 -18.28 -1.84
N GLU A 78 8.33 -19.40 -1.70
CA GLU A 78 7.40 -19.66 -0.59
C GLU A 78 8.15 -19.70 0.75
N GLN A 79 9.34 -20.30 0.78
CA GLN A 79 10.19 -20.34 1.97
C GLN A 79 10.66 -18.93 2.38
N VAL A 80 11.15 -18.12 1.44
CA VAL A 80 11.54 -16.73 1.75
C VAL A 80 10.35 -15.93 2.30
N LEU A 81 9.17 -16.07 1.69
CA LEU A 81 7.97 -15.39 2.18
C LEU A 81 7.58 -15.84 3.60
N ALA A 82 7.71 -17.14 3.91
CA ALA A 82 7.49 -17.65 5.25
C ALA A 82 8.52 -17.12 6.26
N LEU A 83 9.80 -17.06 5.88
CA LEU A 83 10.86 -16.50 6.73
C LEU A 83 10.65 -15.02 7.02
N LEU A 84 10.20 -14.24 6.03
CA LEU A 84 9.83 -12.83 6.21
C LEU A 84 8.65 -12.69 7.19
N GLN A 85 7.60 -13.50 7.01
CA GLN A 85 6.42 -13.49 7.88
C GLN A 85 6.78 -13.83 9.33
N ASN A 86 7.64 -14.83 9.52
CA ASN A 86 8.08 -15.29 10.83
C ASN A 86 9.22 -14.47 11.43
N GLN A 87 9.69 -13.42 10.75
CA GLN A 87 10.80 -12.59 11.19
C GLN A 87 12.07 -13.39 11.51
N SER A 88 12.34 -14.43 10.70
CA SER A 88 13.45 -15.35 10.93
C SER A 88 14.81 -14.69 10.76
N ALA A 89 15.73 -14.99 11.69
CA ALA A 89 17.13 -14.56 11.64
C ALA A 89 17.95 -15.22 10.51
N GLU A 90 17.36 -16.17 9.78
CA GLU A 90 17.97 -16.74 8.56
C GLU A 90 18.09 -15.71 7.43
N LEU A 91 17.20 -14.71 7.42
CA LEU A 91 17.30 -13.57 6.52
C LEU A 91 18.02 -12.42 7.22
N SER A 92 18.81 -11.66 6.45
CA SER A 92 19.43 -10.46 6.99
C SER A 92 18.38 -9.43 7.40
N GLU A 93 18.73 -8.58 8.36
CA GLU A 93 17.84 -7.53 8.87
C GLU A 93 17.36 -6.57 7.76
N GLY A 94 18.12 -6.42 6.67
CA GLY A 94 17.69 -5.65 5.49
C GLY A 94 16.39 -6.19 4.89
N TYR A 95 16.28 -7.50 4.69
CA TYR A 95 15.06 -8.14 4.17
C TYR A 95 13.88 -8.02 5.14
N LEU A 96 14.14 -8.23 6.43
CA LEU A 96 13.12 -8.13 7.48
C LEU A 96 12.54 -6.72 7.57
N LYS A 97 13.38 -5.68 7.42
CA LYS A 97 12.93 -4.28 7.36
C LYS A 97 12.00 -3.99 6.18
N VAL A 98 12.24 -4.59 5.01
CA VAL A 98 11.32 -4.43 3.86
C VAL A 98 9.95 -5.00 4.20
N TRP A 99 9.90 -6.19 4.82
CA TRP A 99 8.64 -6.79 5.25
C TRP A 99 7.92 -5.96 6.32
N ARG A 100 8.64 -5.47 7.34
CA ARG A 100 8.06 -4.58 8.36
C ARG A 100 7.50 -3.28 7.75
N SER A 101 8.19 -2.72 6.76
CA SER A 101 7.73 -1.53 6.03
C SER A 101 6.42 -1.82 5.29
N TYR A 102 6.31 -2.98 4.62
CA TYR A 102 5.07 -3.42 4.02
C TYR A 102 3.93 -3.56 5.05
N CYS A 103 4.18 -4.24 6.17
CA CYS A 103 3.17 -4.39 7.23
C CYS A 103 2.71 -3.03 7.76
N SER A 104 3.64 -2.10 8.01
CA SER A 104 3.31 -0.76 8.48
C SER A 104 2.37 0.00 7.51
N VAL A 105 2.68 0.00 6.21
CA VAL A 105 1.84 0.68 5.21
C VAL A 105 0.49 -0.01 5.06
N ARG A 106 0.48 -1.35 5.03
CA ARG A 106 -0.76 -2.14 4.93
C ARG A 106 -1.67 -1.90 6.12
N ASP A 107 -1.12 -1.93 7.33
CA ASP A 107 -1.89 -1.86 8.57
C ASP A 107 -2.38 -0.43 8.84
N ALA A 108 -1.62 0.60 8.43
CA ALA A 108 -2.10 1.98 8.42
C ALA A 108 -3.33 2.16 7.52
N ALA A 109 -3.32 1.58 6.32
CA ALA A 109 -4.47 1.62 5.42
C ALA A 109 -5.69 0.87 5.97
N LEU A 110 -5.48 -0.18 6.77
CA LEU A 110 -6.56 -0.89 7.48
C LEU A 110 -7.14 -0.04 8.61
N ALA A 111 -6.30 0.55 9.46
CA ALA A 111 -6.74 1.44 10.53
C ALA A 111 -7.53 2.66 10.01
N ASP A 112 -7.12 3.21 8.86
CA ASP A 112 -7.87 4.26 8.18
C ASP A 112 -9.25 3.79 7.71
N ASN A 113 -9.36 2.55 7.22
CA ASN A 113 -10.65 1.98 6.80
C ASN A 113 -11.57 1.75 8.00
N ASP A 114 -11.06 1.23 9.11
CA ASP A 114 -11.84 1.06 10.34
C ASP A 114 -12.35 2.41 10.85
N THR A 115 -11.50 3.44 10.80
CA THR A 115 -11.89 4.81 11.15
C THR A 115 -12.97 5.34 10.21
N LYS A 116 -12.84 5.14 8.89
CA LYS A 116 -13.86 5.53 7.92
C LYS A 116 -15.17 4.79 8.15
N GLU A 117 -15.15 3.51 8.53
CA GLU A 117 -16.36 2.75 8.82
C GLU A 117 -17.08 3.27 10.08
N LEU A 118 -16.34 3.64 11.12
CA LEU A 118 -16.90 4.32 12.30
C LEU A 118 -17.56 5.64 11.91
N ILE A 119 -16.90 6.44 11.07
CA ILE A 119 -17.44 7.71 10.58
C ILE A 119 -18.68 7.48 9.71
N HIS A 120 -18.65 6.51 8.80
CA HIS A 120 -19.79 6.15 7.93
C HIS A 120 -21.04 5.88 8.76
N ARG A 121 -20.93 4.99 9.76
CA ARG A 121 -22.04 4.66 10.66
C ARG A 121 -22.64 5.91 11.31
N ARG A 122 -21.79 6.80 11.82
CA ARG A 122 -22.24 8.06 12.45
C ARG A 122 -22.88 9.02 11.45
N VAL A 123 -22.36 9.13 10.23
CA VAL A 123 -22.95 9.98 9.19
C VAL A 123 -24.32 9.46 8.80
N VAL A 124 -24.48 8.16 8.55
CA VAL A 124 -25.77 7.56 8.18
C VAL A 124 -26.81 7.75 9.29
N GLU A 125 -26.43 7.57 10.57
CA GLU A 125 -27.30 7.89 11.72
C GLU A 125 -27.78 9.35 11.70
N ILE A 126 -26.89 10.30 11.40
CA ILE A 126 -27.24 11.73 11.32
C ILE A 126 -28.13 12.02 10.10
N GLN A 127 -27.86 11.37 8.96
CA GLN A 127 -28.68 11.52 7.75
C GLN A 127 -30.13 11.13 7.99
N GLN A 128 -30.35 10.02 8.70
CA GLN A 128 -31.69 9.58 9.09
C GLN A 128 -32.37 10.59 10.03
N LYS A 129 -31.67 11.05 11.07
CA LYS A 129 -32.23 11.98 12.07
C LYS A 129 -32.55 13.36 11.53
N LYS A 130 -31.77 13.86 10.56
CA LYS A 130 -31.86 15.23 10.04
C LYS A 130 -32.41 15.31 8.62
N HIS A 131 -32.84 14.18 8.04
CA HIS A 131 -33.22 14.07 6.63
C HIS A 131 -32.17 14.64 5.66
N LEU A 132 -30.89 14.49 5.99
CA LEU A 132 -29.79 15.00 5.18
C LEU A 132 -29.52 14.07 3.99
N THR A 133 -29.69 14.57 2.77
CA THR A 133 -29.50 13.79 1.55
C THR A 133 -28.03 13.71 1.13
N ASN A 134 -27.65 12.61 0.46
CA ASN A 134 -26.32 12.51 -0.16
C ASN A 134 -26.05 13.68 -1.12
N TYR A 135 -27.09 14.16 -1.83
CA TYR A 135 -27.00 15.30 -2.73
C TYR A 135 -26.48 16.54 -2.02
N ARG A 136 -27.06 16.90 -0.87
CA ARG A 136 -26.60 18.06 -0.09
C ARG A 136 -25.15 17.92 0.34
N ILE A 137 -24.77 16.72 0.79
CA ILE A 137 -23.38 16.44 1.19
C ILE A 137 -22.41 16.70 0.05
N TYR A 138 -22.59 16.04 -1.11
CA TYR A 138 -21.60 16.18 -2.19
C TYR A 138 -21.70 17.53 -2.93
N ALA A 139 -22.88 18.16 -2.97
CA ALA A 139 -23.05 19.47 -3.60
C ALA A 139 -22.41 20.58 -2.75
N ASP A 140 -22.75 20.64 -1.46
CA ASP A 140 -22.29 21.72 -0.58
C ASP A 140 -20.79 21.60 -0.28
N LEU A 141 -20.27 20.36 -0.16
CA LEU A 141 -18.85 20.11 0.04
C LEU A 141 -18.04 20.04 -1.26
N LYS A 142 -18.70 20.18 -2.43
CA LYS A 142 -18.07 20.07 -3.76
C LYS A 142 -17.27 18.77 -3.95
N LEU A 143 -17.80 17.66 -3.44
CA LEU A 143 -17.16 16.34 -3.50
C LEU A 143 -17.63 15.56 -4.73
N ASN A 144 -16.83 14.60 -5.17
CA ASN A 144 -17.19 13.72 -6.29
C ASN A 144 -18.44 12.87 -5.92
N PRO A 145 -19.57 13.01 -6.65
CA PRO A 145 -20.80 12.31 -6.31
C PRO A 145 -20.68 10.79 -6.37
N GLY A 146 -19.87 10.25 -7.30
CA GLY A 146 -19.63 8.82 -7.43
C GLY A 146 -18.95 8.24 -6.19
N ASN A 147 -17.88 8.89 -5.74
CA ASN A 147 -17.14 8.49 -4.54
C ASN A 147 -18.01 8.57 -3.27
N VAL A 148 -18.74 9.69 -3.10
CA VAL A 148 -19.63 9.88 -1.94
C VAL A 148 -20.76 8.85 -1.92
N ASN A 149 -21.37 8.56 -3.07
CA ASN A 149 -22.44 7.56 -3.13
C ASN A 149 -21.91 6.13 -2.93
N ALA A 150 -20.76 5.79 -3.50
CA ALA A 150 -20.13 4.49 -3.28
C ALA A 150 -19.89 4.25 -1.77
N TRP A 151 -19.40 5.26 -1.08
CA TRP A 151 -19.16 5.16 0.37
C TRP A 151 -20.45 5.18 1.18
N LEU A 152 -21.31 6.19 1.04
CA LEU A 152 -22.50 6.31 1.90
C LEU A 152 -23.53 5.20 1.67
N LYS A 153 -23.73 4.76 0.41
CA LYS A 153 -24.75 3.74 0.09
C LYS A 153 -24.24 2.30 0.22
N HIS A 154 -22.97 2.06 -0.08
CA HIS A 154 -22.41 0.71 -0.17
C HIS A 154 -21.27 0.44 0.82
N ASN A 155 -20.96 1.41 1.71
CA ASN A 155 -19.83 1.37 2.63
C ASN A 155 -18.49 1.06 1.93
N ASP A 156 -18.34 1.48 0.67
CA ASP A 156 -17.09 1.31 -0.06
C ASP A 156 -16.06 2.34 0.41
N SER A 157 -15.42 2.06 1.55
CA SER A 157 -14.36 2.88 2.16
C SER A 157 -13.17 3.12 1.23
N SER A 158 -13.08 2.47 0.09
CA SER A 158 -11.98 2.68 -0.85
C SER A 158 -12.13 3.79 -1.84
N LYS A 159 -13.37 4.20 -2.05
CA LYS A 159 -13.68 5.38 -2.84
C LYS A 159 -13.65 6.64 -1.97
N MET A 160 -13.36 6.49 -0.67
CA MET A 160 -13.37 7.58 0.30
C MET A 160 -12.00 7.73 0.98
N SER A 161 -11.46 8.95 0.96
CA SER A 161 -10.31 9.31 1.80
C SER A 161 -10.76 9.60 3.22
N LEU A 162 -9.86 9.43 4.19
CA LEU A 162 -10.18 9.69 5.59
C LEU A 162 -10.52 11.17 5.84
N ASP A 163 -9.86 12.09 5.16
CA ASP A 163 -10.14 13.52 5.29
C ASP A 163 -11.49 13.92 4.71
N CYS A 164 -11.88 13.38 3.56
CA CYS A 164 -13.23 13.58 3.02
C CYS A 164 -14.30 13.00 3.97
N ALA A 165 -14.07 11.81 4.53
CA ALA A 165 -14.97 11.22 5.52
C ALA A 165 -15.14 12.14 6.76
N ARG A 166 -14.03 12.67 7.29
CA ARG A 166 -14.05 13.63 8.41
C ARG A 166 -14.77 14.92 8.06
N GLN A 167 -14.59 15.44 6.84
CA GLN A 167 -15.28 16.63 6.36
C GLN A 167 -16.78 16.41 6.27
N ILE A 168 -17.21 15.27 5.70
CA ILE A 168 -18.62 14.87 5.63
C ILE A 168 -19.22 14.77 7.03
N TYR A 169 -18.53 14.15 7.98
CA TYR A 169 -19.00 14.04 9.36
C TYR A 169 -19.17 15.40 10.05
N LYS A 170 -18.19 16.30 9.91
CA LYS A 170 -18.27 17.67 10.45
C LYS A 170 -19.49 18.40 9.88
N TYR A 171 -19.67 18.34 8.57
CA TYR A 171 -20.82 18.94 7.88
C TYR A 171 -22.15 18.34 8.33
N ALA A 172 -22.27 17.01 8.38
CA ALA A 172 -23.50 16.35 8.83
C ALA A 172 -23.85 16.75 10.28
N LYS A 173 -22.83 16.81 11.16
CA LYS A 173 -23.01 17.23 12.55
C LYS A 173 -23.50 18.67 12.67
N SER A 174 -22.96 19.59 11.86
CA SER A 174 -23.38 21.01 11.85
C SER A 174 -24.65 21.27 11.02
N TYR A 175 -25.10 20.32 10.20
CA TYR A 175 -26.26 20.52 9.33
C TYR A 175 -27.52 20.83 10.16
N SER A 176 -28.14 21.96 9.86
CA SER A 176 -29.49 22.30 10.29
C SER A 176 -30.32 22.40 9.03
N ALA A 177 -31.40 21.63 8.92
CA ALA A 177 -32.34 21.82 7.82
C ALA A 177 -32.87 23.26 7.91
N VAL A 178 -32.62 24.06 6.86
CA VAL A 178 -33.32 25.33 6.71
C VAL A 178 -34.79 24.96 6.58
N ARG A 179 -35.59 25.39 7.57
CA ARG A 179 -37.04 25.17 7.61
C ARG A 179 -37.73 25.83 6.44
#